data_AF-A0A554VSS4-F1
#
_entry.id   AF-A0A554VSS4-F1
#
_cell.length_a   1.000
_cell.length_b   1.000
_cell.length_c   1.000
_cell.angle_alpha   90.00
_cell.angle_beta   90.00
_cell.angle_gamma   90.00
#
_symmetry.space_group_name_H-M   'P 1'
#
loop_
_entity.id
_entity.type
_entity.pdbx_description
1 polymer ?
#
loop_
_entity_poly.entity_id
_entity_poly.type
_entity_poly.pdbx_seq_one_letter_code
_entity_poly.pdbx_strand_id
1 'polypeptide(L)'
;MVAVLLGWNPGAGTTWPEYSRVVDELAAAGVHRRPWRILNSASVLPGADAWLLLVGKAGRGLIGHGVTASHPYRPAREEQTGASGTVIDVDFDALLPVGDQIPVDFLLERAPRAGWNTVKAAGRRIPEEEERAVRAIWAERLPADGIDPILPVPGTAPQDALTRVGMNRYERSPQARRICLAHHGTSCAACGFSFEAVYGPEGEGFIHVHHLTPVSQLGPGYELDPIGDLVPLCPNCHYMAHRRPVPYTPAELRAMMSGAGHIAGSVLSPQELEAQAAAQRILDSR
;
A
#
# COMPACT_ATOMS: atom_id res chain seq x y z
N MET A 1 -8.21 11.00 -15.89
CA MET A 1 -7.31 12.14 -15.56
C MET A 1 -5.96 11.87 -16.20
N VAL A 2 -5.18 12.88 -16.59
CA VAL A 2 -3.93 12.62 -17.33
C VAL A 2 -2.79 12.32 -16.36
N ALA A 3 -2.32 11.07 -16.34
CA ALA A 3 -1.15 10.64 -15.57
C ALA A 3 0.14 11.39 -15.98
N VAL A 4 1.07 11.51 -15.05
CA VAL A 4 2.38 12.14 -15.25
C VAL A 4 3.53 11.16 -15.00
N LEU A 5 4.55 11.19 -15.85
CA LEU A 5 5.80 10.47 -15.73
C LEU A 5 6.90 11.42 -15.27
N LEU A 6 7.45 11.18 -14.09
CA LEU A 6 8.44 11.99 -13.39
C LEU A 6 9.80 11.32 -13.47
N GLY A 7 10.79 11.93 -14.11
CA GLY A 7 12.14 11.35 -14.14
C GLY A 7 13.01 11.82 -12.99
N TRP A 8 13.72 10.89 -12.37
CA TRP A 8 14.63 11.12 -11.26
C TRP A 8 16.02 10.58 -11.57
N ASN A 9 17.03 11.44 -11.39
CA ASN A 9 18.44 11.06 -11.55
C ASN A 9 19.19 11.21 -10.22
N PRO A 10 19.56 10.10 -9.55
CA PRO A 10 20.30 10.13 -8.29
C PRO A 10 21.64 10.88 -8.40
N GLY A 11 22.27 10.87 -9.58
CA GLY A 11 23.59 11.48 -9.80
C GLY A 11 23.56 12.96 -10.20
N ALA A 12 22.39 13.58 -10.35
CA ALA A 12 22.26 14.96 -10.84
C ALA A 12 21.72 15.96 -9.80
N GLY A 13 21.48 15.57 -8.56
CA GLY A 13 21.06 16.51 -7.51
C GLY A 13 20.20 15.92 -6.38
N THR A 14 19.76 16.82 -5.49
CA THR A 14 19.24 16.62 -4.13
C THR A 14 17.77 16.24 -4.02
N THR A 15 17.09 15.83 -5.10
CA THR A 15 15.63 15.57 -5.04
C THR A 15 15.27 14.48 -4.01
N TRP A 16 16.15 13.50 -3.85
CA TRP A 16 16.06 12.43 -2.84
C TRP A 16 17.43 12.25 -2.19
N PRO A 17 17.77 13.00 -1.15
CA PRO A 17 18.92 12.68 -0.32
C PRO A 17 18.61 11.36 0.40
N GLU A 18 19.50 10.36 0.30
CA GLU A 18 19.34 9.05 0.93
C GLU A 18 18.03 8.35 0.51
N TYR A 19 17.83 8.09 -0.78
CA TYR A 19 16.59 7.47 -1.30
C TYR A 19 16.13 6.22 -0.52
N SER A 20 17.05 5.37 -0.07
CA SER A 20 16.72 4.20 0.77
C SER A 20 15.95 4.60 2.03
N ARG A 21 16.38 5.66 2.73
CA ARG A 21 15.68 6.20 3.88
C ARG A 21 14.28 6.67 3.53
N VAL A 22 14.09 7.21 2.32
CA VAL A 22 12.77 7.65 1.90
C VAL A 22 11.83 6.49 1.59
N VAL A 23 12.37 5.38 1.06
CA VAL A 23 11.61 4.13 0.94
C VAL A 23 11.18 3.64 2.33
N ASP A 24 12.07 3.72 3.33
CA ASP A 24 11.75 3.36 4.72
C ASP A 24 10.71 4.31 5.35
N GLU A 25 10.85 5.62 5.14
CA GLU A 25 9.90 6.64 5.60
C GLU A 25 8.51 6.42 4.98
N LEU A 26 8.46 6.09 3.69
CA LEU A 26 7.21 5.76 3.00
C LEU A 26 6.57 4.51 3.60
N ALA A 27 7.35 3.45 3.83
CA ALA A 27 6.85 2.22 4.46
C ALA A 27 6.28 2.47 5.87
N ALA A 28 6.80 3.48 6.58
CA ALA A 28 6.32 3.86 7.92
C ALA A 28 5.11 4.81 7.89
N ALA A 29 5.09 5.79 6.99
CA ALA A 29 4.08 6.84 6.93
C ALA A 29 2.91 6.53 5.99
N GLY A 30 3.07 5.58 5.07
CA GLY A 30 2.12 5.21 4.02
C GLY A 30 2.07 6.20 2.84
N VAL A 31 2.51 7.44 3.04
CA VAL A 31 2.65 8.46 2.00
C VAL A 31 3.88 9.31 2.27
N HIS A 32 4.60 9.67 1.20
CA HIS A 32 5.68 10.66 1.24
C HIS A 32 5.43 11.79 0.26
N ARG A 33 5.19 13.00 0.77
CA ARG A 33 4.91 14.17 -0.07
C ARG A 33 6.20 14.86 -0.53
N ARG A 34 6.32 15.11 -1.83
CA ARG A 34 7.40 15.93 -2.40
C ARG A 34 6.94 16.85 -3.53
N PRO A 35 7.48 18.08 -3.62
CA PRO A 35 7.30 18.90 -4.80
C PRO A 35 8.13 18.36 -5.96
N TRP A 36 7.56 18.35 -7.16
CA TRP A 36 8.21 17.91 -8.39
C TRP A 36 8.12 18.94 -9.51
N ARG A 37 9.23 19.17 -10.20
CA ARG A 37 9.28 20.13 -11.32
C ARG A 37 8.66 19.55 -12.59
N ILE A 38 7.80 20.33 -13.23
CA ILE A 38 7.16 19.97 -14.50
C ILE A 38 7.42 21.02 -15.57
N LEU A 39 7.61 20.59 -16.82
CA LEU A 39 7.86 21.50 -17.95
C LEU A 39 6.58 21.94 -18.67
N ASN A 40 5.48 21.20 -18.52
CA ASN A 40 4.19 21.52 -19.15
C ASN A 40 3.05 21.32 -18.13
N SER A 41 2.49 22.43 -17.65
CA SER A 41 1.54 22.48 -16.53
C SER A 41 0.07 22.48 -16.95
N ALA A 42 -0.24 22.74 -18.23
CA ALA A 42 -1.60 22.82 -18.70
C ALA A 42 -2.21 21.41 -18.74
N SER A 43 -3.04 21.08 -17.72
CA SER A 43 -3.89 19.88 -17.56
C SER A 43 -3.50 18.89 -16.45
N VAL A 44 -2.50 19.16 -15.60
CA VAL A 44 -2.26 18.30 -14.41
C VAL A 44 -3.22 18.72 -13.31
N LEU A 45 -4.11 17.82 -12.93
CA LEU A 45 -5.08 18.01 -11.84
C LEU A 45 -4.64 17.19 -10.63
N PRO A 46 -4.98 17.61 -9.40
CA PRO A 46 -4.91 16.73 -8.23
C PRO A 46 -5.68 15.44 -8.48
N GLY A 47 -5.17 14.31 -7.95
CA GLY A 47 -5.77 12.99 -8.12
C GLY A 47 -5.32 12.22 -9.37
N ALA A 48 -4.42 12.79 -10.18
CA ALA A 48 -3.82 12.07 -11.30
C ALA A 48 -2.66 11.18 -10.81
N ASP A 49 -2.44 10.04 -11.46
CA ASP A 49 -1.27 9.22 -11.19
C ASP A 49 0.03 9.98 -11.50
N ALA A 50 1.04 9.73 -10.68
CA ALA A 50 2.40 10.19 -10.84
C ALA A 50 3.37 9.01 -10.78
N TRP A 51 3.94 8.65 -11.92
CA TRP A 51 4.85 7.53 -12.10
C TRP A 51 6.30 8.01 -11.99
N LEU A 52 7.10 7.40 -11.13
CA LEU A 52 8.51 7.76 -10.93
C LEU A 52 9.42 6.87 -11.79
N LEU A 53 10.24 7.49 -12.62
CA LEU A 53 11.20 6.84 -13.51
C LEU A 53 12.62 7.12 -13.05
N LEU A 54 13.35 6.08 -12.67
CA LEU A 54 14.81 6.15 -12.49
C LEU A 54 15.46 6.43 -13.84
N VAL A 55 16.36 7.41 -13.91
CA VAL A 55 17.16 7.73 -15.09
C VAL A 55 18.61 8.04 -14.70
N GLY A 56 19.58 7.60 -15.49
CA GLY A 56 21.00 7.95 -15.33
C GLY A 56 21.89 6.73 -15.18
N LYS A 57 23.05 6.91 -14.53
CA LYS A 57 24.07 5.84 -14.38
C LYS A 57 23.60 4.68 -13.50
N ALA A 58 22.71 4.93 -12.55
CA ALA A 58 22.16 3.92 -11.65
C ALA A 58 21.17 2.96 -12.34
N GLY A 59 20.75 3.28 -13.57
CA GLY A 59 19.81 2.47 -14.34
C GLY A 59 18.71 3.31 -14.97
N ARG A 60 17.79 2.61 -15.64
CA ARG A 60 16.58 3.19 -16.21
C ARG A 60 15.40 2.24 -16.03
N GLY A 61 14.34 2.70 -15.39
CA GLY A 61 13.16 1.88 -15.13
C GLY A 61 12.15 2.55 -14.21
N LEU A 62 10.93 2.04 -14.21
CA LEU A 62 9.84 2.55 -13.37
C LEU A 62 10.06 2.07 -11.93
N ILE A 63 10.17 3.00 -11.00
CA ILE A 63 10.63 2.75 -9.62
C ILE A 63 9.62 3.23 -8.57
N GLY A 64 8.51 3.83 -8.96
CA GLY A 64 7.54 4.30 -8.00
C GLY A 64 6.22 4.76 -8.60
N HIS A 65 5.24 4.87 -7.71
CA HIS A 65 3.92 5.41 -7.95
C HIS A 65 3.59 6.45 -6.86
N GLY A 66 2.74 7.39 -7.22
CA GLY A 66 2.21 8.41 -6.37
C GLY A 66 1.01 9.09 -7.00
N VAL A 67 0.45 10.07 -6.31
CA VAL A 67 -0.72 10.82 -6.77
C VAL A 67 -0.44 12.30 -6.65
N THR A 68 -0.82 13.07 -7.67
CA THR A 68 -0.72 14.53 -7.62
C THR A 68 -1.61 15.09 -6.51
N ALA A 69 -1.02 15.85 -5.59
CA ALA A 69 -1.69 16.40 -4.42
C ALA A 69 -2.07 17.89 -4.60
N SER A 70 -1.50 18.57 -5.59
CA SER A 70 -1.75 19.98 -5.85
C SER A 70 -1.97 20.29 -7.33
N HIS A 71 -2.62 21.43 -7.59
CA HIS A 71 -2.50 22.07 -8.89
C HIS A 71 -1.06 22.59 -9.10
N PRO A 72 -0.61 22.78 -10.34
CA PRO A 72 0.69 23.37 -10.63
C PRO A 72 0.83 24.78 -10.03
N TYR A 73 1.91 25.02 -9.28
CA TYR A 73 2.21 26.30 -8.66
C TYR A 73 3.67 26.73 -8.88
N ARG A 74 3.99 28.00 -8.61
CA ARG A 74 5.38 28.49 -8.56
C ARG A 74 5.80 28.60 -7.10
N PRO A 75 6.88 27.94 -6.66
CA PRO A 75 7.31 27.99 -5.27
C PRO A 75 7.81 29.39 -4.90
N ALA A 76 7.51 29.84 -3.68
CA ALA A 76 7.90 31.17 -3.19
C ALA A 76 9.39 31.28 -2.84
N ARG A 77 10.09 30.16 -2.60
CA ARG A 77 11.54 30.08 -2.32
C ARG A 77 12.15 28.90 -3.08
N GLU A 78 13.19 29.14 -3.89
CA GLU A 78 13.87 28.11 -4.69
C GLU A 78 14.63 27.09 -3.82
N GLU A 79 15.14 27.52 -2.66
CA GLU A 79 15.98 26.73 -1.73
C GLU A 79 15.26 25.53 -1.09
N GLN A 80 13.93 25.51 -1.03
CA GLN A 80 13.16 24.40 -0.46
C GLN A 80 12.84 23.28 -1.48
N THR A 81 13.04 23.54 -2.77
CA THR A 81 12.62 22.62 -3.85
C THR A 81 13.76 22.21 -4.77
N GLY A 82 14.90 22.91 -4.73
CA GLY A 82 16.03 22.67 -5.63
C GLY A 82 15.70 22.93 -7.12
N ALA A 83 14.61 23.65 -7.40
CA ALA A 83 14.03 23.78 -8.73
C ALA A 83 13.51 25.21 -8.99
N SER A 84 13.96 25.84 -10.08
CA SER A 84 13.29 27.02 -10.66
C SER A 84 12.19 26.57 -11.64
N GLY A 85 11.00 27.19 -11.56
CA GLY A 85 9.88 26.91 -12.47
C GLY A 85 8.60 26.42 -11.78
N THR A 86 7.69 25.85 -12.57
CA THR A 86 6.40 25.33 -12.08
C THR A 86 6.58 23.93 -11.48
N VAL A 87 5.99 23.72 -10.31
CA VAL A 87 6.03 22.47 -9.56
C VAL A 87 4.62 21.96 -9.25
N ILE A 88 4.51 20.69 -8.90
CA ILE A 88 3.33 20.04 -8.33
C ILE A 88 3.74 19.29 -7.08
N ASP A 89 2.87 19.23 -6.07
CA ASP A 89 3.08 18.30 -4.95
C ASP A 89 2.61 16.91 -5.37
N VAL A 90 3.39 15.90 -5.02
CA VAL A 90 3.11 14.49 -5.29
C VAL A 90 3.20 13.72 -3.98
N ASP A 91 2.12 13.00 -3.68
CA ASP A 91 2.04 12.04 -2.59
C ASP A 91 2.48 10.68 -3.13
N PHE A 92 3.75 10.33 -2.95
CA PHE A 92 4.25 9.00 -3.29
C PHE A 92 3.69 8.00 -2.29
N ASP A 93 3.12 6.90 -2.79
CA ASP A 93 2.46 5.85 -2.01
C ASP A 93 3.08 4.46 -2.27
N ALA A 94 3.93 4.32 -3.29
CA ALA A 94 4.79 3.15 -3.50
C ALA A 94 6.15 3.54 -4.12
N LEU A 95 7.23 3.03 -3.55
CA LEU A 95 8.61 3.21 -4.03
C LEU A 95 9.36 1.89 -3.92
N LEU A 96 10.08 1.53 -4.98
CA LEU A 96 10.90 0.33 -5.04
C LEU A 96 12.35 0.68 -4.70
N PRO A 97 13.11 -0.21 -4.02
CA PRO A 97 14.55 -0.05 -3.88
C PRO A 97 15.24 0.12 -5.24
N VAL A 98 16.34 0.88 -5.28
CA VAL A 98 17.17 0.96 -6.50
C VAL A 98 17.76 -0.42 -6.78
N GLY A 99 17.52 -0.93 -7.98
CA GLY A 99 17.79 -2.30 -8.39
C GLY A 99 16.51 -3.05 -8.78
N ASP A 100 15.40 -2.73 -8.12
CA ASP A 100 14.12 -3.43 -8.28
C ASP A 100 13.17 -2.73 -9.27
N GLN A 101 13.63 -1.64 -9.91
CA GLN A 101 12.82 -0.92 -10.89
C GLN A 101 12.40 -1.82 -12.05
N ILE A 102 11.17 -1.63 -12.55
CA ILE A 102 10.68 -2.32 -13.74
C ILE A 102 11.49 -1.83 -14.96
N PRO A 103 12.20 -2.73 -15.67
CA PRO A 103 13.02 -2.33 -16.81
C PRO A 103 12.21 -1.71 -17.93
N VAL A 104 12.81 -0.74 -18.63
CA VAL A 104 12.14 0.00 -19.71
C VAL A 104 11.71 -0.90 -20.87
N ASP A 105 12.42 -2.00 -21.15
CA ASP A 105 12.07 -2.90 -22.25
C ASP A 105 10.66 -3.49 -22.06
N PHE A 106 10.32 -3.94 -20.85
CA PHE A 106 8.97 -4.41 -20.51
C PHE A 106 7.91 -3.30 -20.63
N LEU A 107 8.28 -2.06 -20.30
CA LEU A 107 7.39 -0.92 -20.42
C LEU A 107 7.15 -0.54 -21.88
N LEU A 108 8.15 -0.71 -22.75
CA LEU A 108 8.03 -0.41 -24.19
C LEU A 108 7.17 -1.43 -24.93
N GLU A 109 7.18 -2.70 -24.50
CA GLU A 109 6.37 -3.75 -25.13
C GLU A 109 4.86 -3.47 -25.05
N ARG A 110 4.42 -2.90 -23.92
CA ARG A 110 3.00 -2.75 -23.60
C ARG A 110 2.54 -1.29 -23.52
N ALA A 111 3.47 -0.35 -23.27
CA ALA A 111 3.20 1.07 -23.14
C ALA A 111 4.16 1.97 -23.96
N PRO A 112 4.36 1.76 -25.27
CA PRO A 112 5.45 2.37 -26.03
C PRO A 112 5.39 3.90 -26.12
N ARG A 113 4.20 4.52 -26.07
CA ARG A 113 4.05 5.97 -26.28
C ARG A 113 4.15 6.80 -24.99
N ALA A 114 4.41 6.18 -23.84
CA ALA A 114 4.59 6.88 -22.56
C ALA A 114 5.91 7.66 -22.46
N GLY A 115 6.83 7.50 -23.42
CA GLY A 115 8.03 8.34 -23.53
C GLY A 115 9.18 7.95 -22.60
N TRP A 116 9.25 6.67 -22.19
CA TRP A 116 10.21 6.10 -21.24
C TRP A 116 11.66 6.47 -21.50
N ASN A 117 12.09 6.58 -22.77
CA ASN A 117 13.47 6.90 -23.16
C ASN A 117 13.78 8.41 -23.24
N THR A 118 12.73 9.23 -23.30
CA THR A 118 12.86 10.68 -23.56
C THR A 118 12.77 11.52 -22.30
N VAL A 119 12.14 10.99 -21.24
CA VAL A 119 12.02 11.68 -19.96
C VAL A 119 13.40 11.84 -19.31
N LYS A 120 13.71 13.08 -18.91
CA LYS A 120 14.87 13.47 -18.11
C LYS A 120 14.36 13.89 -16.72
N ALA A 121 14.96 14.88 -16.06
CA ALA A 121 14.57 15.28 -14.70
C ALA A 121 13.19 15.96 -14.55
N ALA A 122 12.49 16.27 -15.65
CA ALA A 122 11.20 16.97 -15.59
C ALA A 122 10.04 16.07 -16.01
N GLY A 123 8.90 16.26 -15.35
CA GLY A 123 7.69 15.48 -15.62
C GLY A 123 7.11 15.69 -17.03
N ARG A 124 6.56 14.63 -17.62
CA ARG A 124 5.81 14.62 -18.89
C ARG A 124 4.49 13.85 -18.72
N ARG A 125 3.47 14.13 -19.53
CA ARG A 125 2.19 13.40 -19.52
C ARG A 125 2.31 12.02 -20.15
N ILE A 126 1.63 11.04 -19.57
CA ILE A 126 1.39 9.72 -20.17
C ILE A 126 0.03 9.79 -20.89
N PRO A 127 -0.09 9.32 -22.15
CA PRO A 127 -1.39 9.20 -22.81
C PRO A 127 -2.33 8.27 -22.02
N GLU A 128 -3.60 8.63 -21.90
CA GLU A 128 -4.60 7.87 -21.14
C GLU A 128 -4.73 6.41 -21.61
N GLU A 129 -4.55 6.17 -22.91
CA GLU A 129 -4.50 4.83 -23.52
C GLU A 129 -3.35 3.96 -23.01
N GLU A 130 -2.21 4.56 -22.65
CA GLU A 130 -1.03 3.86 -22.14
C GLU A 130 -1.10 3.66 -20.62
N GLU A 131 -1.84 4.51 -19.90
CA GLU A 131 -1.93 4.45 -18.43
C GLU A 131 -2.42 3.09 -17.95
N ARG A 132 -3.47 2.53 -18.58
CA ARG A 132 -3.97 1.18 -18.24
C ARG A 132 -2.88 0.12 -18.37
N ALA A 133 -2.05 0.19 -19.41
CA ALA A 133 -0.96 -0.76 -19.60
C ALA A 133 0.12 -0.59 -18.53
N VAL A 134 0.46 0.65 -18.15
CA VAL A 134 1.41 0.93 -17.06
C VAL A 134 0.94 0.33 -15.75
N ARG A 135 -0.33 0.54 -15.37
CA ARG A 135 -0.92 -0.05 -14.16
C ARG A 135 -0.85 -1.58 -14.16
N ALA A 136 -1.14 -2.21 -15.30
CA ALA A 136 -1.09 -3.67 -15.43
C ALA A 136 0.33 -4.22 -15.25
N ILE A 137 1.33 -3.58 -15.87
CA ILE A 137 2.74 -3.95 -15.71
C ILE A 137 3.19 -3.76 -14.26
N TRP A 138 2.77 -2.67 -13.62
CA TRP A 138 3.05 -2.37 -12.21
C TRP A 138 2.47 -3.45 -11.29
N ALA A 139 1.21 -3.83 -11.50
CA ALA A 139 0.52 -4.86 -10.72
C ALA A 139 1.20 -6.24 -10.79
N GLU A 140 1.70 -6.63 -11.97
CA GLU A 140 2.36 -7.92 -12.19
C GLU A 140 3.75 -8.03 -11.54
N ARG A 141 4.33 -6.91 -11.10
CA ARG A 141 5.74 -6.85 -10.65
C ARG A 141 5.92 -6.44 -9.20
N LEU A 142 4.87 -5.97 -8.52
CA LEU A 142 4.96 -5.69 -7.09
C LEU A 142 4.90 -6.98 -6.27
N PRO A 143 5.83 -7.16 -5.31
CA PRO A 143 5.75 -8.26 -4.37
C PRO A 143 4.48 -8.13 -3.52
N ALA A 144 3.71 -9.21 -3.43
CA ALA A 144 2.46 -9.29 -2.64
C ALA A 144 2.73 -9.18 -1.13
N ASP A 145 3.96 -9.50 -0.72
CA ASP A 145 4.34 -9.90 0.63
C ASP A 145 4.32 -8.74 1.66
N GLY A 146 4.19 -7.49 1.18
CA GLY A 146 4.17 -6.29 2.01
C GLY A 146 2.83 -5.57 2.08
N ILE A 147 1.81 -6.04 1.36
CA ILE A 147 0.54 -5.34 1.20
C ILE A 147 -0.56 -6.20 1.83
N ASP A 148 -1.48 -5.57 2.55
CA ASP A 148 -2.69 -6.28 2.99
C ASP A 148 -3.38 -6.88 1.76
N PRO A 149 -3.57 -8.20 1.68
CA PRO A 149 -4.06 -8.84 0.46
C PRO A 149 -5.49 -8.41 0.08
N ILE A 150 -6.20 -7.74 1.00
CA ILE A 150 -7.55 -7.20 0.76
C ILE A 150 -7.48 -5.77 0.21
N LEU A 151 -6.36 -5.05 0.40
CA LEU A 151 -6.18 -3.70 -0.11
C LEU A 151 -5.57 -3.70 -1.52
N PRO A 152 -6.06 -2.84 -2.42
CA PRO A 152 -5.46 -2.70 -3.74
C PRO A 152 -4.04 -2.16 -3.59
N VAL A 153 -3.10 -2.80 -4.29
CA VAL A 153 -1.73 -2.31 -4.42
C VAL A 153 -1.75 -0.88 -5.01
N PRO A 154 -1.04 0.10 -4.41
CA PRO A 154 -1.03 1.46 -4.92
C PRO A 154 -0.65 1.53 -6.40
N GLY A 155 -1.44 2.27 -7.17
CA GLY A 155 -1.25 2.44 -8.61
C GLY A 155 -1.90 1.38 -9.48
N THR A 156 -2.48 0.31 -8.94
CA THR A 156 -3.09 -0.76 -9.75
C THR A 156 -4.54 -0.45 -10.16
N ALA A 157 -5.24 0.41 -9.42
CA ALA A 157 -6.60 0.87 -9.71
C ALA A 157 -6.63 2.37 -10.01
N PRO A 158 -7.53 2.84 -10.91
CA PRO A 158 -7.78 4.25 -11.13
C PRO A 158 -8.08 5.00 -9.83
N GLN A 159 -7.48 6.18 -9.65
CA GLN A 159 -7.62 6.96 -8.40
C GLN A 159 -9.06 7.39 -8.11
N ASP A 160 -9.86 7.65 -9.15
CA ASP A 160 -11.28 7.99 -9.01
C ASP A 160 -12.16 6.79 -8.61
N ALA A 161 -11.64 5.57 -8.71
CA ALA A 161 -12.28 4.36 -8.20
C ALA A 161 -11.88 4.03 -6.73
N LEU A 162 -10.94 4.78 -6.15
CA LEU A 162 -10.41 4.54 -4.81
C LEU A 162 -10.98 5.52 -3.78
N THR A 163 -11.23 5.03 -2.56
CA THR A 163 -11.52 5.86 -1.40
C THR A 163 -10.34 5.77 -0.43
N ARG A 164 -9.86 6.93 0.05
CA ARG A 164 -8.82 6.99 1.08
C ARG A 164 -9.41 6.66 2.44
N VAL A 165 -8.86 5.64 3.10
CA VAL A 165 -9.22 5.25 4.46
C VAL A 165 -8.01 5.51 5.36
N GLY A 166 -8.20 6.27 6.44
CA GLY A 166 -7.16 6.47 7.44
C GLY A 166 -6.93 5.17 8.21
N MET A 167 -5.68 4.73 8.31
CA MET A 167 -5.30 3.50 9.03
C MET A 167 -4.36 3.83 10.19
N ASN A 168 -4.38 2.99 11.23
CA ASN A 168 -3.43 3.10 12.33
C ASN A 168 -2.03 2.66 11.86
N ARG A 169 -1.08 3.58 11.87
CA ARG A 169 0.32 3.32 11.46
C ARG A 169 1.01 2.25 12.31
N TYR A 170 0.67 2.14 13.60
CA TYR A 170 1.38 1.24 14.52
C TYR A 170 1.04 -0.24 14.25
N GLU A 171 -0.23 -0.54 13.97
CA GLU A 171 -0.69 -1.90 13.62
C GLU A 171 -0.21 -2.35 12.22
N ARG A 172 0.35 -1.44 11.41
CA ARG A 172 0.83 -1.72 10.05
C ARG A 172 2.34 -1.60 9.88
N SER A 173 3.09 -1.30 10.96
CA SER A 173 4.55 -1.24 10.89
C SER A 173 5.14 -2.64 10.66
N PRO A 174 5.83 -2.89 9.52
CA PRO A 174 6.39 -4.21 9.22
C PRO A 174 7.46 -4.63 10.24
N GLN A 175 8.24 -3.67 10.73
CA GLN A 175 9.26 -3.93 11.76
C GLN A 175 8.63 -4.28 13.11
N ALA A 176 7.68 -3.47 13.59
CA ALA A 176 7.02 -3.73 14.86
C ALA A 176 6.27 -5.07 14.83
N ARG A 177 5.61 -5.37 13.71
CA ARG A 177 4.98 -6.66 13.45
C ARG A 177 5.98 -7.81 13.57
N ARG A 178 7.13 -7.75 12.87
CA ARG A 178 8.16 -8.80 12.94
C ARG A 178 8.62 -9.05 14.38
N ILE A 179 8.86 -7.97 15.15
CA ILE A 179 9.29 -8.08 16.56
C ILE A 179 8.18 -8.70 17.42
N CYS A 180 6.94 -8.22 17.28
CA CYS A 180 5.77 -8.75 17.99
C CYS A 180 5.60 -10.26 17.74
N LEU A 181 5.63 -10.69 16.47
CA LEU A 181 5.44 -12.11 16.12
C LEU A 181 6.63 -12.99 16.53
N ALA A 182 7.85 -12.46 16.49
CA ALA A 182 9.01 -13.18 16.99
C ALA A 182 8.91 -13.44 18.51
N HIS A 183 8.26 -12.53 19.26
CA HIS A 183 8.07 -12.68 20.71
C HIS A 183 6.83 -13.51 21.08
N HIS A 184 5.66 -13.18 20.50
CA HIS A 184 4.37 -13.75 20.87
C HIS A 184 3.97 -14.98 20.04
N GLY A 185 4.68 -15.25 18.93
CA GLY A 185 4.29 -16.26 17.95
C GLY A 185 3.19 -15.78 17.00
N THR A 186 2.67 -16.73 16.20
CA THR A 186 1.70 -16.46 15.12
C THR A 186 0.27 -16.90 15.45
N SER A 187 0.04 -17.45 16.65
CA SER A 187 -1.30 -17.85 17.10
C SER A 187 -2.07 -16.67 17.67
N CYS A 188 -3.37 -16.60 17.42
CA CYS A 188 -4.23 -15.55 17.95
C CYS A 188 -4.23 -15.55 19.48
N ALA A 189 -3.85 -14.42 20.11
CA ALA A 189 -3.79 -14.27 21.56
C ALA A 189 -5.17 -14.38 22.25
N ALA A 190 -6.27 -14.21 21.50
CA ALA A 190 -7.63 -14.39 21.99
C ALA A 190 -8.12 -15.83 21.81
N CYS A 191 -8.26 -16.31 20.57
CA CYS A 191 -8.92 -17.60 20.29
C CYS A 191 -7.96 -18.77 20.04
N GLY A 192 -6.65 -18.55 20.00
CA GLY A 192 -5.64 -19.58 19.72
C GLY A 192 -5.58 -20.03 18.26
N PHE A 193 -6.39 -19.46 17.36
CA PHE A 193 -6.35 -19.81 15.94
C PHE A 193 -4.97 -19.55 15.34
N SER A 194 -4.43 -20.54 14.65
CA SER A 194 -3.19 -20.46 13.87
C SER A 194 -3.52 -20.75 12.41
N PHE A 195 -3.20 -19.80 11.52
CA PHE A 195 -3.45 -19.95 10.09
C PHE A 195 -2.58 -21.05 9.49
N GLU A 196 -1.30 -21.10 9.84
CA GLU A 196 -0.39 -22.15 9.38
C GLU A 196 -0.85 -23.55 9.82
N ALA A 197 -1.32 -23.69 11.07
CA ALA A 197 -1.79 -24.98 11.56
C ALA A 197 -3.07 -25.47 10.87
N VAL A 198 -3.92 -24.55 10.38
CA VAL A 198 -5.22 -24.87 9.76
C VAL A 198 -5.15 -24.94 8.23
N TYR A 199 -4.38 -24.05 7.60
CA TYR A 199 -4.30 -23.91 6.14
C TYR A 199 -2.95 -24.37 5.55
N GLY A 200 -2.00 -24.80 6.39
CA GLY A 200 -0.68 -25.21 5.95
C GLY A 200 0.21 -24.01 5.58
N PRO A 201 1.22 -24.22 4.71
CA PRO A 201 2.22 -23.19 4.38
C PRO A 201 1.63 -21.87 3.86
N GLU A 202 0.49 -21.91 3.16
CA GLU A 202 -0.21 -20.71 2.68
C GLU A 202 -0.70 -19.80 3.82
N GLY A 203 -0.84 -20.34 5.03
CA GLY A 203 -1.20 -19.60 6.24
C GLY A 203 0.00 -19.10 7.04
N GLU A 204 1.23 -19.40 6.62
CA GLU A 204 2.44 -19.00 7.33
C GLU A 204 2.51 -17.47 7.43
N GLY A 205 2.72 -16.98 8.66
CA GLY A 205 2.78 -15.55 8.92
C GLY A 205 1.46 -14.80 8.64
N PHE A 206 0.35 -15.44 8.30
CA PHE A 206 -0.92 -14.77 8.05
C PHE A 206 -1.65 -14.48 9.37
N ILE A 207 -1.30 -13.36 10.03
CA ILE A 207 -1.90 -12.92 11.29
C ILE A 207 -1.82 -11.39 11.40
N HIS A 208 -2.84 -10.76 11.99
CA HIS A 208 -2.83 -9.31 12.25
C HIS A 208 -2.16 -9.02 13.58
N VAL A 209 -1.61 -7.82 13.74
CA VAL A 209 -1.16 -7.30 15.04
C VAL A 209 -2.11 -6.21 15.51
N HIS A 210 -2.49 -6.29 16.78
CA HIS A 210 -3.42 -5.36 17.42
C HIS A 210 -2.69 -4.52 18.45
N HIS A 211 -2.97 -3.22 18.45
CA HIS A 211 -2.44 -2.28 19.41
C HIS A 211 -3.33 -2.23 20.67
N LEU A 212 -2.78 -2.64 21.81
CA LEU A 212 -3.51 -2.72 23.08
C LEU A 212 -3.87 -1.35 23.63
N THR A 213 -2.97 -0.37 23.50
CA THR A 213 -3.23 1.00 23.93
C THR A 213 -4.16 1.68 22.92
N PRO A 214 -5.34 2.18 23.32
CA PRO A 214 -6.26 2.83 22.38
C PRO A 214 -5.61 4.02 21.68
N VAL A 215 -5.85 4.18 20.37
CA VAL A 215 -5.27 5.29 19.58
C VAL A 215 -5.61 6.67 20.15
N SER A 216 -6.78 6.80 20.77
CA SER A 216 -7.22 8.03 21.44
C SER A 216 -6.36 8.44 22.65
N GLN A 217 -5.55 7.53 23.18
CA GLN A 217 -4.65 7.77 24.31
C GLN A 217 -3.21 8.05 23.88
N LEU A 218 -2.93 8.07 22.58
CA LEU A 218 -1.59 8.31 22.05
C LEU A 218 -1.29 9.82 22.02
N GLY A 219 -0.24 10.22 22.73
CA GLY A 219 0.21 11.60 22.82
C GLY A 219 1.41 11.93 21.91
N PRO A 220 1.77 13.22 21.79
CA PRO A 220 3.02 13.63 21.17
C PRO A 220 4.22 12.97 21.88
N GLY A 221 5.09 12.30 21.11
CA GLY A 221 6.26 11.60 21.67
C GLY A 221 6.01 10.16 22.11
N TYR A 222 4.84 9.59 21.82
CA TYR A 222 4.62 8.15 22.03
C TYR A 222 5.56 7.31 21.14
N GLU A 223 6.34 6.45 21.79
CA GLU A 223 7.17 5.43 21.15
C GLU A 223 6.51 4.08 21.35
N LEU A 224 6.29 3.36 20.25
CA LEU A 224 5.69 2.03 20.26
C LEU A 224 6.67 1.03 20.85
N ASP A 225 6.27 0.28 21.88
CA ASP A 225 6.93 -0.96 22.29
C ASP A 225 6.26 -2.15 21.60
N PRO A 226 6.88 -2.76 20.56
CA PRO A 226 6.25 -3.85 19.83
C PRO A 226 5.99 -5.12 20.67
N ILE A 227 6.62 -5.25 21.84
CA ILE A 227 6.43 -6.39 22.74
C ILE A 227 5.26 -6.10 23.69
N GLY A 228 5.27 -4.94 24.35
CA GLY A 228 4.26 -4.57 25.34
C GLY A 228 2.94 -4.06 24.74
N ASP A 229 3.00 -3.35 23.61
CA ASP A 229 1.83 -2.66 23.05
C ASP A 229 1.12 -3.45 21.95
N LEU A 230 1.76 -4.47 21.37
CA LEU A 230 1.19 -5.25 20.27
C LEU A 230 0.95 -6.71 20.66
N VAL A 231 -0.14 -7.28 20.15
CA VAL A 231 -0.45 -8.71 20.26
C VAL A 231 -0.95 -9.29 18.93
N PRO A 232 -0.64 -10.55 18.60
CA PRO A 232 -1.19 -11.21 17.43
C PRO A 232 -2.67 -11.52 17.63
N LEU A 233 -3.53 -11.13 16.68
CA LEU A 233 -4.94 -11.52 16.63
C LEU A 233 -5.32 -12.00 15.21
N CYS A 234 -6.22 -12.98 15.12
CA CYS A 234 -6.81 -13.34 13.83
C CYS A 234 -7.73 -12.21 13.33
N PRO A 235 -8.00 -12.09 12.01
CA PRO A 235 -8.85 -11.04 11.46
C PRO A 235 -10.21 -10.91 12.14
N ASN A 236 -10.83 -12.03 12.53
CA ASN A 236 -12.12 -12.03 13.24
C ASN A 236 -12.01 -11.42 14.64
N CYS A 237 -11.03 -11.86 15.45
CA CYS A 237 -10.82 -11.32 16.79
C CYS A 237 -10.33 -9.87 16.74
N HIS A 238 -9.52 -9.49 15.76
CA HIS A 238 -9.04 -8.12 15.57
C HIS A 238 -10.21 -7.18 15.23
N TYR A 239 -11.10 -7.59 14.32
CA TYR A 239 -12.32 -6.83 14.02
C TYR A 239 -13.21 -6.70 15.25
N MET A 240 -13.38 -7.78 16.02
CA MET A 240 -14.15 -7.74 17.27
C MET A 240 -13.51 -6.85 18.33
N ALA A 241 -12.18 -6.80 18.41
CA ALA A 241 -11.48 -5.88 19.31
C ALA A 241 -11.87 -4.42 19.02
N HIS A 242 -11.89 -4.04 17.74
CA HIS A 242 -12.20 -2.68 17.29
C HIS A 242 -13.70 -2.35 17.15
N ARG A 243 -14.61 -3.22 17.59
CA ARG A 243 -16.07 -2.97 17.50
C ARG A 243 -16.59 -1.86 18.42
N ARG A 244 -15.76 -1.29 19.29
CA ARG A 244 -16.06 -0.12 20.12
C ARG A 244 -14.85 0.85 20.13
N PRO A 245 -15.03 2.14 20.49
CA PRO A 245 -13.95 3.14 20.41
C PRO A 245 -12.69 2.84 21.23
N VAL A 246 -12.85 2.19 22.39
CA VAL A 246 -11.75 1.67 23.21
C VAL A 246 -11.68 0.16 22.94
N PRO A 247 -10.65 -0.38 22.28
CA PRO A 247 -10.69 -1.78 21.86
C PRO A 247 -10.94 -2.77 23.00
N TYR A 248 -11.54 -3.92 22.71
CA TYR A 248 -11.59 -5.03 23.66
C TYR A 248 -10.22 -5.68 23.79
N THR A 249 -9.83 -5.97 25.02
CA THR A 249 -8.61 -6.73 25.32
C THR A 249 -8.77 -8.20 24.90
N PRO A 250 -7.67 -8.93 24.65
CA PRO A 250 -7.73 -10.37 24.43
C PRO A 250 -8.42 -11.14 25.57
N ALA A 251 -8.30 -10.65 26.82
CA ALA A 251 -8.98 -11.23 27.97
C ALA A 251 -10.52 -11.07 27.90
N GLU A 252 -11.01 -9.88 27.54
CA GLU A 252 -12.43 -9.65 27.31
C GLU A 252 -12.97 -10.51 26.16
N LEU A 253 -12.24 -10.61 25.05
CA LEU A 253 -12.63 -11.47 23.92
C LEU A 253 -12.71 -12.96 24.33
N ARG A 254 -11.75 -13.44 25.13
CA ARG A 254 -11.79 -14.81 25.70
C ARG A 254 -13.02 -15.03 26.56
N ALA A 255 -13.35 -14.07 27.44
CA ALA A 255 -14.54 -14.16 28.27
C ALA A 255 -15.82 -14.25 27.42
N MET A 256 -15.95 -13.42 26.37
CA MET A 256 -17.10 -13.45 25.46
C MET A 256 -17.26 -14.81 24.76
N MET A 257 -16.17 -15.36 24.22
CA MET A 257 -16.20 -16.67 23.54
C MET A 257 -16.54 -17.80 24.51
N SER A 258 -15.99 -17.76 25.73
CA SER A 258 -16.26 -18.78 26.75
C SER A 258 -17.73 -18.80 27.18
N GLY A 259 -18.38 -17.64 27.23
CA GLY A 259 -19.80 -17.52 27.61
C GLY A 259 -20.78 -17.86 26.48
N ALA A 260 -20.37 -17.73 25.22
CA ALA A 260 -21.23 -17.96 24.06
C ALA A 260 -21.35 -19.45 23.64
N GLY A 261 -20.44 -20.32 24.11
CA GLY A 261 -20.31 -21.69 23.63
C GLY A 261 -19.52 -21.78 22.32
N HIS A 262 -19.23 -23.00 21.86
CA HIS A 262 -18.41 -23.22 20.65
C HIS A 262 -19.26 -23.05 19.38
N ILE A 263 -18.68 -22.43 18.34
CA ILE A 263 -19.29 -22.42 17.00
C ILE A 263 -19.19 -23.85 16.45
N ALA A 264 -20.31 -24.57 16.40
CA ALA A 264 -20.38 -25.81 15.62
C ALA A 264 -20.35 -25.43 14.14
N GLY A 265 -19.26 -25.75 13.44
CA GLY A 265 -19.24 -25.66 11.99
C GLY A 265 -20.27 -26.62 11.40
N SER A 266 -21.11 -26.16 10.48
CA SER A 266 -21.96 -27.01 9.66
C SER A 266 -21.40 -27.06 8.23
N VAL A 267 -21.29 -28.26 7.68
CA VAL A 267 -21.19 -28.44 6.23
C VAL A 267 -22.47 -27.95 5.56
N LEU A 268 -22.37 -27.45 4.31
CA LEU A 268 -23.53 -27.02 3.51
C LEU A 268 -24.61 -28.10 3.56
N SER A 269 -25.85 -27.70 3.85
CA SER A 269 -26.98 -28.60 3.77
C SER A 269 -27.19 -29.08 2.33
N PRO A 270 -27.79 -30.25 2.12
CA PRO A 270 -28.16 -30.72 0.78
C PRO A 270 -28.97 -29.69 -0.02
N GLN A 271 -29.81 -28.90 0.66
CA GLN A 271 -30.61 -27.85 0.07
C GLN A 271 -29.75 -26.65 -0.41
N GLU A 272 -28.70 -26.29 0.32
CA GLU A 272 -27.75 -25.26 -0.09
C GLU A 272 -26.86 -25.72 -1.26
N LEU A 273 -26.46 -26.99 -1.28
CA LEU A 273 -25.76 -27.59 -2.42
C LEU A 273 -26.63 -27.61 -3.67
N GLU A 274 -27.92 -27.94 -3.53
CA GLU A 274 -28.88 -27.87 -4.63
C GLU A 274 -29.10 -26.44 -5.13
N ALA A 275 -29.18 -25.46 -4.22
CA ALA A 275 -29.32 -24.05 -4.56
C ALA A 275 -28.09 -23.53 -5.35
N GLN A 276 -26.88 -23.93 -4.96
CA GLN A 276 -25.65 -23.61 -5.70
C GLN A 276 -25.63 -24.26 -7.09
N ALA A 277 -26.00 -25.54 -7.19
CA ALA A 277 -26.10 -26.24 -8.47
C ALA A 277 -27.17 -25.61 -9.39
N ALA A 278 -28.28 -25.13 -8.82
CA ALA A 278 -29.31 -24.42 -9.56
C ALA A 278 -28.83 -23.05 -10.06
N ALA A 279 -28.11 -22.29 -9.23
CA ALA A 279 -27.50 -21.03 -9.63
C ALA A 279 -26.50 -21.22 -10.78
N GLN A 280 -25.67 -22.28 -10.72
CA GLN A 280 -24.74 -22.61 -11.80
C GLN A 280 -25.47 -22.94 -13.11
N ARG A 281 -26.53 -23.77 -13.07
CA ARG A 281 -27.35 -24.05 -14.26
C ARG A 281 -27.96 -22.80 -14.88
N ILE A 282 -28.36 -21.81 -14.07
CA ILE A 282 -28.89 -20.53 -14.56
C ILE A 282 -27.80 -19.72 -15.25
N LEU A 283 -26.59 -19.67 -14.68
CA LEU A 283 -25.46 -18.96 -15.28
C LEU A 283 -25.00 -19.60 -16.59
N ASP A 284 -24.96 -20.94 -16.67
CA ASP A 284 -24.56 -21.69 -17.86
C ASP A 284 -25.63 -21.67 -18.98
N SER A 285 -26.83 -21.19 -18.67
CA SER A 285 -27.95 -21.05 -19.61
C SER A 285 -28.03 -19.67 -20.31
N ARG A 286 -27.05 -18.79 -20.08
CA ARG A 286 -26.90 -17.48 -20.76
C ARG A 286 -25.85 -17.53 -21.86
#